data_AF-A0A800DMC8-F1
#
_entry.id   AF-A0A800DMC8-F1
#
_cell.length_a   1.000
_cell.length_b   1.000
_cell.length_c   1.000
_cell.angle_alpha   90.00
_cell.angle_beta   90.00
_cell.angle_gamma   90.00
#
_symmetry.space_group_name_H-M   'P 1'
#
loop_
_entity.id
_entity.type
_entity.pdbx_description
1 polymer ?
#
loop_
_entity_poly.entity_id
_entity_poly.type
_entity_poly.pdbx_seq_one_letter_code
_entity_poly.pdbx_strand_id
1 'polypeptide(L)'
;MQISIILIAGLIFLFSSNFTQHDGEINILLTITTTLAFTFLPGIIAYFWGIAATRHLSDEIEYRIKQVYLAKKVFSSFEIIILAAFIVEIYYFNLLLLINQWLGFLTFNYSRRLLAMLPLIIGMLSVRLAHYELDKRARLTGWTRRGFLSFNVKMMLLPIIPIFIYLASIDVIEHSPIQVRAFFIAHSYLSLLILVLFILLAYVKAPVLLRFIWPAKPLQDQSLSDKIDQLARNHGIKYKHLLVWQTRGAKIANAGVSGILPGSRSIFMTDYLLESFSHDEIETIIAHEFGHIKYRHIHVYLMFSLAYFLCYLLFYSYVQPFLAKFVGSGPIASAAITISFFYLYFVLLFRYFSRKFERQADLYAVEITGKPEVFKAALWRLSEVNYIPRVMKRLSEILHTHPSINRRLEFINRMMLGARDGLRYKKSLVEAKLVLFATPILFALLIFSGPDIFLPPADVHYEIGRQYYNEALKEENDNPSQLASTDKKRPEEKLEKSLREFQKAVELDPKHEDAYYGLGVVYMELGHLKESVEAFKRILEINPESKKAKKALRVILEQLEKS
;
A
#
# COMPACT_ATOMS: atom_id res chain seq x y z
N MET A 1 1.64 -16.56 -2.64
CA MET A 1 0.99 -15.30 -2.23
C MET A 1 1.56 -14.15 -3.08
N GLN A 2 1.20 -14.09 -4.37
CA GLN A 2 1.69 -13.07 -5.34
C GLN A 2 0.69 -11.90 -5.55
N ILE A 3 -0.53 -12.01 -5.00
CA ILE A 3 -1.67 -11.15 -5.29
C ILE A 3 -1.45 -9.67 -4.87
N SER A 4 -0.47 -9.38 -4.01
CA SER A 4 -0.26 -8.02 -3.49
C SER A 4 0.57 -7.10 -4.39
N ILE A 5 1.58 -7.59 -5.11
CA ILE A 5 2.57 -6.70 -5.76
C ILE A 5 1.94 -5.94 -6.94
N ILE A 6 1.15 -6.62 -7.76
CA ILE A 6 0.54 -6.03 -8.96
C ILE A 6 -0.52 -5.00 -8.57
N LEU A 7 -1.31 -5.30 -7.55
CA LEU A 7 -2.30 -4.36 -7.01
C LEU A 7 -1.64 -3.12 -6.39
N ILE A 8 -0.56 -3.29 -5.64
CA ILE A 8 0.23 -2.19 -5.08
C ILE A 8 0.86 -1.35 -6.21
N ALA A 9 1.42 -1.98 -7.24
CA ALA A 9 1.95 -1.27 -8.40
C ALA A 9 0.86 -0.46 -9.11
N GLY A 10 -0.33 -1.04 -9.31
CA GLY A 10 -1.48 -0.32 -9.85
C GLY A 10 -1.86 0.92 -9.03
N LEU A 11 -1.88 0.82 -7.70
CA LEU A 11 -2.10 1.97 -6.81
C LEU A 11 -1.01 3.03 -6.97
N ILE A 12 0.26 2.64 -7.03
CA ILE A 12 1.38 3.59 -7.22
C ILE A 12 1.19 4.37 -8.52
N PHE A 13 0.96 3.68 -9.65
CA PHE A 13 0.76 4.33 -10.95
C PHE A 13 -0.51 5.18 -10.99
N LEU A 14 -1.57 4.73 -10.32
CA LEU A 14 -2.83 5.45 -10.24
C LEU A 14 -2.67 6.78 -9.50
N PHE A 15 -1.89 6.83 -8.42
CA PHE A 15 -1.70 8.04 -7.61
C PHE A 15 -0.49 8.89 -8.05
N SER A 16 0.41 8.36 -8.89
CA SER A 16 1.51 9.13 -9.47
C SER A 16 1.12 9.98 -10.69
N SER A 17 -0.06 9.76 -11.27
CA SER A 17 -0.56 10.57 -12.39
C SER A 17 -1.04 11.94 -11.91
N ASN A 18 -0.70 13.01 -12.61
CA ASN A 18 -1.25 14.34 -12.33
C ASN A 18 -2.47 14.61 -13.22
N PHE A 19 -3.51 15.17 -12.62
CA PHE A 19 -4.85 15.39 -13.18
C PHE A 19 -4.89 16.44 -14.31
N THR A 20 -3.81 17.20 -14.48
CA THR A 20 -3.84 18.53 -15.11
C THR A 20 -3.23 18.60 -16.52
N GLN A 21 -2.86 17.47 -17.14
CA GLN A 21 -2.08 17.49 -18.39
C GLN A 21 -2.81 17.16 -19.69
N HIS A 22 -4.10 16.81 -19.67
CA HIS A 22 -4.83 16.58 -20.92
C HIS A 22 -6.11 17.41 -20.99
N ASP A 23 -5.96 18.65 -21.46
CA ASP A 23 -7.03 19.49 -22.06
C ASP A 23 -7.48 18.94 -23.44
N GLY A 24 -7.33 17.62 -23.68
CA GLY A 24 -7.70 16.98 -24.93
C GLY A 24 -9.13 16.46 -24.86
N GLU A 25 -9.88 16.63 -25.95
CA GLU A 25 -11.17 15.94 -26.12
C GLU A 25 -10.97 14.42 -25.99
N ILE A 26 -11.68 13.80 -25.03
CA ILE A 26 -11.62 12.36 -24.84
C ILE A 26 -12.46 11.69 -25.91
N ASN A 27 -11.87 10.71 -26.59
CA ASN A 27 -12.68 9.73 -27.32
C ASN A 27 -13.25 8.71 -26.32
N ILE A 28 -14.41 9.02 -25.74
CA ILE A 28 -15.06 8.20 -24.70
C ILE A 28 -15.26 6.76 -25.17
N LEU A 29 -15.69 6.57 -26.43
CA LEU A 29 -15.91 5.25 -27.00
C LEU A 29 -14.59 4.46 -27.08
N LEU A 30 -13.51 5.11 -27.50
CA LEU A 30 -12.19 4.49 -27.54
C LEU A 30 -11.75 4.07 -26.14
N THR A 31 -11.81 4.96 -25.14
CA THR A 31 -11.42 4.63 -23.76
C THR A 31 -12.24 3.47 -23.19
N ILE A 32 -13.56 3.43 -23.41
CA ILE A 32 -14.40 2.32 -22.93
C ILE A 32 -14.02 1.01 -23.63
N THR A 33 -13.86 1.03 -24.95
CA THR A 33 -13.55 -0.19 -25.72
C THR A 33 -12.17 -0.74 -25.39
N THR A 34 -11.15 0.11 -25.24
CA THR A 34 -9.81 -0.30 -24.81
C THR A 34 -9.82 -0.80 -23.37
N THR A 35 -10.52 -0.12 -22.45
CA THR A 35 -10.64 -0.56 -21.06
C THR A 35 -11.26 -1.94 -20.97
N LEU A 36 -12.35 -2.22 -21.71
CA LEU A 36 -12.97 -3.54 -21.74
C LEU A 36 -12.03 -4.60 -22.34
N ALA A 37 -11.38 -4.29 -23.46
CA ALA A 37 -10.45 -5.22 -24.11
C ALA A 37 -9.27 -5.56 -23.18
N PHE A 38 -8.61 -4.56 -22.60
CA PHE A 38 -7.45 -4.72 -21.72
C PHE A 38 -7.80 -5.39 -20.39
N THR A 39 -9.02 -5.21 -19.90
CA THR A 39 -9.52 -5.89 -18.70
C THR A 39 -9.74 -7.38 -18.94
N PHE A 40 -10.43 -7.75 -20.02
CA PHE A 40 -10.94 -9.11 -20.19
C PHE A 40 -10.10 -10.01 -21.11
N LEU A 41 -9.46 -9.46 -22.14
CA LEU A 41 -8.73 -10.26 -23.14
C LEU A 41 -7.61 -11.10 -22.52
N PRO A 42 -6.75 -10.57 -21.61
CA PRO A 42 -5.73 -11.40 -20.97
C PRO A 42 -6.31 -12.54 -20.14
N GLY A 43 -7.45 -12.33 -19.48
CA GLY A 43 -8.17 -13.35 -18.73
C GLY A 43 -8.75 -14.45 -19.61
N ILE A 44 -9.31 -14.08 -20.76
CA ILE A 44 -9.83 -15.02 -21.76
C ILE A 44 -8.69 -15.88 -22.31
N ILE A 45 -7.56 -15.27 -22.68
CA ILE A 45 -6.37 -16.00 -23.16
C ILE A 45 -5.83 -16.93 -22.06
N ALA A 46 -5.76 -16.45 -20.81
CA ALA A 46 -5.35 -17.26 -19.66
C ALA A 46 -6.26 -18.48 -19.45
N TYR A 47 -7.56 -18.33 -19.67
CA TYR A 47 -8.52 -19.44 -19.59
C TYR A 47 -8.25 -20.50 -20.67
N PHE A 48 -8.09 -20.10 -21.93
CA PHE A 48 -7.76 -21.05 -23.01
C PHE A 48 -6.39 -21.70 -22.81
N TRP A 49 -5.41 -20.96 -22.32
CA TRP A 49 -4.12 -21.51 -21.91
C TRP A 49 -4.29 -22.60 -20.84
N GLY A 50 -5.07 -22.33 -19.79
CA GLY A 50 -5.38 -23.30 -18.74
C GLY A 50 -6.04 -24.57 -19.29
N ILE A 51 -6.95 -24.44 -20.25
CA ILE A 51 -7.55 -25.60 -20.95
C ILE A 51 -6.48 -26.38 -21.71
N ALA A 52 -5.66 -25.71 -22.51
CA ALA A 52 -4.62 -26.36 -23.30
C ALA A 52 -3.62 -27.11 -22.42
N ALA A 53 -3.23 -26.51 -21.29
CA ALA A 53 -2.32 -27.12 -20.32
C ALA A 53 -2.86 -28.43 -19.70
N THR A 54 -4.18 -28.62 -19.68
CA THR A 54 -4.79 -29.84 -19.12
C THR A 54 -4.76 -31.06 -20.04
N ARG A 55 -4.46 -30.88 -21.34
CA ARG A 55 -4.55 -31.95 -22.35
C ARG A 55 -3.52 -33.08 -22.17
N HIS A 56 -2.39 -32.80 -21.53
CA HIS A 56 -1.27 -33.74 -21.37
C HIS A 56 -0.94 -34.00 -19.90
N LEU A 57 -1.93 -33.89 -19.01
CA LEU A 57 -1.72 -34.17 -17.59
C LEU A 57 -1.54 -35.67 -17.35
N SER A 58 -0.51 -36.03 -16.59
CA SER A 58 -0.29 -37.42 -16.17
C SER A 58 -1.36 -37.87 -15.19
N ASP A 59 -1.65 -39.17 -15.22
CA ASP A 59 -2.48 -39.83 -14.22
C ASP A 59 -1.77 -39.93 -12.87
N GLU A 60 -0.43 -39.92 -12.83
CA GLU A 60 0.32 -39.88 -11.58
C GLU A 60 0.22 -38.50 -10.90
N ILE A 61 -0.24 -38.49 -9.65
CA ILE A 61 -0.54 -37.25 -8.92
C ILE A 61 0.69 -36.35 -8.75
N GLU A 62 1.86 -36.92 -8.52
CA GLU A 62 3.09 -36.16 -8.32
C GLU A 62 3.51 -35.42 -9.60
N TYR A 63 3.53 -36.13 -10.73
CA TYR A 63 3.85 -35.53 -12.02
C TYR A 63 2.79 -34.52 -12.46
N ARG A 64 1.51 -34.82 -12.23
CA ARG A 64 0.40 -33.90 -12.50
C ARG A 64 0.54 -32.59 -11.76
N ILE A 65 0.87 -32.63 -10.46
CA ILE A 65 1.07 -31.42 -9.65
C ILE A 65 2.22 -30.60 -10.20
N LYS A 66 3.34 -31.25 -10.58
CA LYS A 66 4.49 -30.57 -11.20
C LYS A 66 4.12 -29.90 -12.52
N GLN A 67 3.35 -30.56 -13.38
CA GLN A 67 2.87 -29.99 -14.66
C GLN A 67 1.96 -28.78 -14.43
N VAL A 68 1.00 -28.90 -13.51
CA VAL A 68 0.10 -27.78 -13.15
C VAL A 68 0.89 -26.61 -12.56
N TYR A 69 1.87 -26.89 -11.70
CA TYR A 69 2.75 -25.86 -11.15
C TYR A 69 3.52 -25.10 -12.25
N LEU A 70 4.05 -25.81 -13.26
CA LEU A 70 4.72 -25.17 -14.40
C LEU A 70 3.74 -24.35 -15.24
N ALA A 71 2.54 -24.87 -15.51
CA ALA A 71 1.49 -24.15 -16.24
C ALA A 71 1.06 -22.86 -15.52
N LYS A 72 0.98 -22.90 -14.18
CA LYS A 72 0.66 -21.75 -13.32
C LYS A 72 1.67 -20.61 -13.40
N LYS A 73 2.94 -20.87 -13.72
CA LYS A 73 3.95 -19.81 -13.86
C LYS A 73 3.60 -18.81 -14.97
N VAL A 74 2.97 -19.28 -16.04
CA VAL A 74 2.56 -18.44 -17.18
C VAL A 74 1.47 -17.43 -16.78
N PHE A 75 0.64 -17.75 -15.78
CA PHE A 75 -0.40 -16.84 -15.33
C PHE A 75 0.13 -15.55 -14.71
N SER A 76 1.33 -15.59 -14.10
CA SER A 76 1.98 -14.36 -13.63
C SER A 76 2.23 -13.38 -14.78
N SER A 77 2.52 -13.88 -15.99
CA SER A 77 2.69 -13.02 -17.18
C SER A 77 1.39 -12.33 -17.58
N PHE A 78 0.24 -13.00 -17.49
CA PHE A 78 -1.06 -12.37 -17.77
C PHE A 78 -1.40 -11.27 -16.75
N GLU A 79 -1.09 -11.46 -15.47
CA GLU A 79 -1.29 -10.40 -14.47
C GLU A 79 -0.37 -9.19 -14.73
N ILE A 80 0.86 -9.41 -15.20
CA ILE A 80 1.78 -8.33 -15.61
C ILE A 80 1.25 -7.60 -16.85
N ILE A 81 0.72 -8.33 -17.84
CA ILE A 81 0.09 -7.73 -19.03
C ILE A 81 -1.09 -6.85 -18.63
N ILE A 82 -1.95 -7.32 -17.71
CA ILE A 82 -3.08 -6.53 -17.19
C ILE A 82 -2.60 -5.25 -16.50
N LEU A 83 -1.52 -5.31 -15.70
CA LEU A 83 -0.93 -4.12 -15.10
C LEU A 83 -0.38 -3.15 -16.14
N ALA A 84 0.35 -3.64 -17.14
CA ALA A 84 0.89 -2.81 -18.21
C ALA A 84 -0.24 -2.12 -19.00
N ALA A 85 -1.30 -2.87 -19.31
CA ALA A 85 -2.47 -2.35 -19.99
C ALA A 85 -3.21 -1.30 -19.14
N PHE A 86 -3.34 -1.53 -17.84
CA PHE A 86 -3.90 -0.55 -16.89
C PHE A 86 -3.10 0.75 -16.82
N ILE A 87 -1.77 0.67 -16.88
CA ILE A 87 -0.89 1.85 -16.95
C ILE A 87 -1.17 2.64 -18.24
N VAL A 88 -1.28 1.95 -19.39
CA VAL A 88 -1.62 2.60 -20.66
C VAL A 88 -3.00 3.27 -20.59
N GLU A 89 -4.00 2.64 -19.96
CA GLU A 89 -5.32 3.24 -19.76
C GLU A 89 -5.27 4.54 -18.95
N ILE A 90 -4.47 4.57 -17.87
CA ILE A 90 -4.33 5.77 -17.05
C ILE A 90 -3.69 6.92 -17.83
N TYR A 91 -2.58 6.65 -18.53
CA TYR A 91 -1.72 7.70 -19.09
C TYR A 91 -2.03 8.08 -20.53
N TYR A 92 -2.56 7.17 -21.34
CA TYR A 92 -2.80 7.39 -22.77
C TYR A 92 -4.29 7.55 -23.08
N PHE A 93 -5.14 6.72 -22.49
CA PHE A 93 -6.59 6.74 -22.75
C PHE A 93 -7.40 7.56 -21.75
N ASN A 94 -6.73 8.23 -20.79
CA ASN A 94 -7.35 9.12 -19.81
C ASN A 94 -8.47 8.46 -18.99
N LEU A 95 -8.29 7.20 -18.57
CA LEU A 95 -9.26 6.45 -17.76
C LEU A 95 -9.76 7.25 -16.53
N LEU A 96 -8.87 8.02 -15.89
CA LEU A 96 -9.24 8.88 -14.76
C LEU A 96 -10.30 9.91 -15.13
N LEU A 97 -10.16 10.56 -16.28
CA LEU A 97 -11.09 11.59 -16.72
C LEU A 97 -12.46 10.99 -17.05
N LEU A 98 -12.50 9.80 -17.66
CA LEU A 98 -13.74 9.02 -17.84
C LEU A 98 -14.43 8.75 -16.50
N ILE A 99 -13.67 8.28 -15.50
CA ILE A 99 -14.19 8.01 -14.15
C ILE A 99 -14.74 9.28 -13.51
N ASN A 100 -14.07 10.43 -13.67
CA ASN A 100 -14.56 11.70 -13.12
C ASN A 100 -15.83 12.20 -13.81
N GLN A 101 -15.95 12.01 -15.13
CA GLN A 101 -17.17 12.36 -15.85
C GLN A 101 -18.36 11.48 -15.41
N TRP A 102 -18.15 10.17 -15.33
CA TRP A 102 -19.21 9.22 -14.99
C TRP A 102 -19.62 9.26 -13.53
N LEU A 103 -18.64 9.41 -12.64
CA LEU A 103 -18.83 9.44 -11.19
C LEU A 103 -18.72 10.86 -10.63
N GLY A 104 -18.90 11.89 -11.45
CA GLY A 104 -18.81 13.29 -11.04
C GLY A 104 -19.81 13.67 -9.95
N PHE A 105 -20.93 12.95 -9.87
CA PHE A 105 -21.92 13.07 -8.80
C PHE A 105 -21.39 12.65 -7.42
N LEU A 106 -20.33 11.83 -7.35
CA LEU A 106 -19.61 11.53 -6.12
C LEU A 106 -18.60 12.67 -5.89
N THR A 107 -18.85 13.48 -4.88
CA THR A 107 -18.03 14.66 -4.57
C THR A 107 -16.64 14.30 -4.03
N PHE A 108 -16.47 13.09 -3.49
CA PHE A 108 -15.22 12.57 -2.93
C PHE A 108 -14.18 12.22 -4.01
N ASN A 109 -13.30 13.17 -4.31
CA ASN A 109 -12.30 13.09 -5.37
C ASN A 109 -11.30 11.93 -5.19
N TYR A 110 -10.72 11.76 -4.00
CA TYR A 110 -9.70 10.74 -3.75
C TYR A 110 -10.31 9.33 -3.74
N SER A 111 -11.47 9.16 -3.11
CA SER A 111 -12.22 7.92 -3.11
C SER A 111 -12.71 7.55 -4.51
N ARG A 112 -13.20 8.52 -5.28
CA ARG A 112 -13.58 8.33 -6.69
C ARG A 112 -12.40 7.89 -7.54
N ARG A 113 -11.23 8.51 -7.36
CA ARG A 113 -9.99 8.10 -8.03
C ARG A 113 -9.64 6.65 -7.76
N LEU A 114 -9.81 6.17 -6.53
CA LEU A 114 -9.56 4.77 -6.19
C LEU A 114 -10.44 3.78 -6.98
N LEU A 115 -11.64 4.18 -7.38
CA LEU A 115 -12.53 3.36 -8.21
C LEU A 115 -11.97 3.08 -9.60
N ALA A 116 -11.03 3.90 -10.08
CA ALA A 116 -10.29 3.60 -11.31
C ALA A 116 -9.45 2.31 -11.21
N MET A 117 -9.26 1.72 -10.01
CA MET A 117 -8.65 0.40 -9.86
C MET A 117 -9.55 -0.76 -10.33
N LEU A 118 -10.85 -0.53 -10.56
CA LEU A 118 -11.81 -1.60 -10.89
C LEU A 118 -11.41 -2.44 -12.12
N PRO A 119 -11.03 -1.84 -13.28
CA PRO A 119 -10.52 -2.60 -14.42
C PRO A 119 -9.37 -3.54 -14.06
N LEU A 120 -8.38 -3.06 -13.30
CA LEU A 120 -7.26 -3.88 -12.85
C LEU A 120 -7.72 -5.04 -11.97
N ILE A 121 -8.59 -4.77 -10.98
CA ILE A 121 -9.10 -5.79 -10.05
C ILE A 121 -9.91 -6.85 -10.79
N ILE A 122 -10.80 -6.44 -11.70
CA ILE A 122 -11.63 -7.34 -12.51
C ILE A 122 -10.74 -8.19 -13.42
N GLY A 123 -9.76 -7.57 -14.09
CA GLY A 123 -8.79 -8.27 -14.93
C GLY A 123 -8.03 -9.32 -14.14
N MET A 124 -7.48 -8.96 -12.98
CA MET A 124 -6.80 -9.92 -12.10
C MET A 124 -7.73 -11.06 -11.65
N LEU A 125 -8.98 -10.77 -11.27
CA LEU A 125 -9.96 -11.79 -10.91
C LEU A 125 -10.27 -12.75 -12.07
N SER A 126 -10.30 -12.26 -13.31
CA SER A 126 -10.51 -13.11 -14.48
C SER A 126 -9.38 -14.13 -14.67
N VAL A 127 -8.12 -13.72 -14.47
CA VAL A 127 -6.94 -14.61 -14.49
C VAL A 127 -6.99 -15.60 -13.31
N ARG A 128 -7.45 -15.17 -12.14
CA ARG A 128 -7.64 -16.06 -10.97
C ARG A 128 -8.73 -17.10 -11.22
N LEU A 129 -9.79 -16.76 -11.93
CA LEU A 129 -10.81 -17.73 -12.34
C LEU A 129 -10.23 -18.74 -13.34
N ALA A 130 -9.40 -18.30 -14.28
CA ALA A 130 -8.69 -19.21 -15.18
C ALA A 130 -7.75 -20.18 -14.42
N HIS A 131 -7.07 -19.71 -13.38
CA HIS A 131 -6.31 -20.57 -12.45
C HIS A 131 -7.18 -21.64 -11.78
N TYR A 132 -8.35 -21.23 -11.27
CA TYR A 132 -9.28 -22.15 -10.63
C TYR A 132 -9.76 -23.25 -11.60
N GLU A 133 -10.04 -22.89 -12.86
CA GLU A 133 -10.49 -23.86 -13.86
C GLU A 133 -9.39 -24.87 -14.24
N LEU A 134 -8.12 -24.45 -14.28
CA LEU A 134 -6.98 -25.35 -14.42
C LEU A 134 -6.91 -26.33 -13.23
N ASP A 135 -6.97 -25.85 -12.00
CA ASP A 135 -6.90 -26.68 -10.80
C ASP A 135 -8.06 -27.67 -10.69
N LYS A 136 -9.26 -27.21 -11.06
CA LYS A 136 -10.47 -28.03 -11.07
C LYS A 136 -10.34 -29.19 -12.07
N ARG A 137 -9.88 -28.90 -13.29
CA ARG A 137 -9.65 -29.93 -14.33
C ARG A 137 -8.55 -30.91 -13.94
N ALA A 138 -7.50 -30.42 -13.27
CA ALA A 138 -6.43 -31.26 -12.76
C ALA A 138 -6.82 -32.10 -11.52
N ARG A 139 -8.02 -31.88 -10.95
CA ARG A 139 -8.50 -32.51 -9.71
C ARG A 139 -7.61 -32.19 -8.49
N LEU A 140 -7.11 -30.96 -8.43
CA LEU A 140 -6.20 -30.48 -7.37
C LEU A 140 -6.84 -29.49 -6.40
N THR A 141 -8.14 -29.22 -6.52
CA THR A 141 -8.85 -28.28 -5.65
C THR A 141 -10.20 -28.82 -5.20
N GLY A 142 -10.50 -28.67 -3.91
CA GLY A 142 -11.82 -28.91 -3.31
C GLY A 142 -12.71 -27.67 -3.24
N TRP A 143 -12.22 -26.51 -3.72
CA TRP A 143 -12.97 -25.26 -3.63
C TRP A 143 -14.19 -25.25 -4.55
N THR A 144 -15.30 -24.67 -4.09
CA THR A 144 -16.39 -24.25 -4.98
C THR A 144 -16.00 -22.96 -5.69
N ARG A 145 -16.50 -22.74 -6.92
CA ARG A 145 -16.21 -21.52 -7.69
C ARG A 145 -16.57 -20.24 -6.91
N ARG A 146 -17.73 -20.24 -6.25
CA ARG A 146 -18.18 -19.12 -5.38
C ARG A 146 -17.26 -18.93 -4.18
N GLY A 147 -16.85 -20.02 -3.52
CA GLY A 147 -15.93 -19.95 -2.38
C GLY A 147 -14.56 -19.39 -2.79
N PHE A 148 -14.02 -19.87 -3.91
CA PHE A 148 -12.74 -19.40 -4.45
C PHE A 148 -12.80 -17.92 -4.84
N LEU A 149 -13.86 -17.50 -5.54
CA LEU A 149 -14.02 -16.10 -5.93
C LEU A 149 -14.16 -15.20 -4.70
N SER A 150 -15.00 -15.57 -3.72
CA SER A 150 -15.17 -14.82 -2.47
C SER A 150 -13.83 -14.67 -1.73
N PHE A 151 -13.04 -15.74 -1.66
CA PHE A 151 -11.71 -15.70 -1.08
C PHE A 151 -10.78 -14.71 -1.80
N ASN A 152 -10.68 -14.79 -3.13
CA ASN A 152 -9.78 -13.92 -3.89
C ASN A 152 -10.21 -12.45 -3.82
N VAL A 153 -11.52 -12.16 -3.86
CA VAL A 153 -12.05 -10.80 -3.66
C VAL A 153 -11.64 -10.27 -2.28
N LYS A 154 -11.85 -11.04 -1.21
CA LYS A 154 -11.43 -10.64 0.15
C LYS A 154 -9.92 -10.38 0.25
N MET A 155 -9.11 -11.22 -0.41
CA MET A 155 -7.65 -11.05 -0.43
C MET A 155 -7.23 -9.76 -1.16
N MET A 156 -7.92 -9.38 -2.24
CA MET A 156 -7.65 -8.13 -2.96
C MET A 156 -8.16 -6.91 -2.20
N LEU A 157 -9.29 -7.02 -1.50
CA LEU A 157 -9.84 -5.93 -0.70
C LEU A 157 -9.02 -5.64 0.56
N LEU A 158 -8.33 -6.64 1.13
CA LEU A 158 -7.52 -6.48 2.35
C LEU A 158 -6.55 -5.27 2.29
N PRO A 159 -5.73 -5.09 1.24
CA PRO A 159 -4.87 -3.90 1.13
C PRO A 159 -5.62 -2.63 0.67
N ILE A 160 -6.77 -2.76 -0.03
CA ILE A 160 -7.51 -1.60 -0.56
C ILE A 160 -8.33 -0.90 0.53
N ILE A 161 -8.99 -1.66 1.41
CA ILE A 161 -9.89 -1.10 2.42
C ILE A 161 -9.19 -0.08 3.32
N PRO A 162 -7.99 -0.33 3.90
CA PRO A 162 -7.31 0.68 4.71
C PRO A 162 -6.97 1.95 3.93
N ILE A 163 -6.58 1.81 2.66
CA ILE A 163 -6.29 2.94 1.78
C ILE A 163 -7.57 3.72 1.48
N PHE A 164 -8.66 3.03 1.16
CA PHE A 164 -9.97 3.65 0.95
C PHE A 164 -10.43 4.43 2.18
N ILE A 165 -10.36 3.85 3.38
CA ILE A 165 -10.76 4.53 4.61
C ILE A 165 -9.89 5.77 4.85
N TYR A 166 -8.58 5.68 4.64
CA TYR A 166 -7.69 6.83 4.73
C TYR A 166 -8.06 7.92 3.72
N LEU A 167 -8.21 7.58 2.43
CA LEU A 167 -8.57 8.54 1.39
C LEU A 167 -9.95 9.16 1.62
N ALA A 168 -10.93 8.38 2.06
CA ALA A 168 -12.24 8.87 2.44
C ALA A 168 -12.16 9.85 3.62
N SER A 169 -11.24 9.64 4.58
CA SER A 169 -11.02 10.60 5.66
C SER A 169 -10.44 11.92 5.14
N ILE A 170 -9.57 11.89 4.12
CA ILE A 170 -9.07 13.09 3.44
C ILE A 170 -10.19 13.78 2.66
N ASP A 171 -11.03 13.02 1.94
CA ASP A 171 -12.20 13.57 1.25
C ASP A 171 -13.14 14.29 2.24
N VAL A 172 -13.39 13.71 3.42
CA VAL A 172 -14.20 14.34 4.47
C VAL A 172 -13.57 15.65 4.94
N ILE A 173 -12.25 15.70 5.10
CA ILE A 173 -11.54 16.95 5.41
C ILE A 173 -11.71 17.95 4.27
N GLU A 174 -11.54 17.55 3.00
CA GLU A 174 -11.68 18.42 1.84
C GLU A 174 -13.10 19.01 1.68
N HIS A 175 -14.12 18.33 2.19
CA HIS A 175 -15.51 18.79 2.19
C HIS A 175 -15.93 19.49 3.49
N SER A 176 -15.03 19.59 4.47
CA SER A 176 -15.30 20.29 5.72
C SER A 176 -15.28 21.81 5.52
N PRO A 177 -15.84 22.61 6.46
CA PRO A 177 -15.77 24.06 6.41
C PRO A 177 -14.33 24.57 6.26
N ILE A 178 -14.15 25.70 5.57
CA ILE A 178 -12.83 26.22 5.23
C ILE A 178 -11.89 26.40 6.43
N GLN A 179 -12.42 26.73 7.60
CA GLN A 179 -11.63 26.85 8.84
C GLN A 179 -10.99 25.52 9.24
N VAL A 180 -11.71 24.41 9.05
CA VAL A 180 -11.20 23.06 9.32
C VAL A 180 -10.14 22.68 8.28
N ARG A 181 -10.38 22.98 7.00
CA ARG A 181 -9.39 22.74 5.93
C ARG A 181 -8.10 23.51 6.17
N ALA A 182 -8.21 24.81 6.46
CA ALA A 182 -7.08 25.67 6.78
C ALA A 182 -6.32 25.17 8.00
N PHE A 183 -7.03 24.68 9.04
CA PHE A 183 -6.40 24.06 10.20
C PHE A 183 -5.58 22.82 9.83
N PHE A 184 -6.10 21.93 8.97
CA PHE A 184 -5.36 20.75 8.52
C PHE A 184 -4.19 21.09 7.58
N ILE A 185 -4.29 22.16 6.78
CA ILE A 185 -3.17 22.65 5.95
C ILE A 185 -2.06 23.20 6.86
N ALA A 186 -2.41 24.03 7.85
CA ALA A 186 -1.48 24.56 8.83
C ALA A 186 -0.85 23.48 9.73
N HIS A 187 -1.55 22.37 9.94
CA HIS A 187 -1.09 21.25 10.79
C HIS A 187 -1.04 19.96 9.98
N SER A 188 -0.32 19.97 8.86
CA SER A 188 -0.23 18.86 7.91
C SER A 188 0.22 17.52 8.54
N TYR A 189 0.93 17.56 9.66
CA TYR A 189 1.28 16.39 10.47
C TYR A 189 0.06 15.62 11.00
N LEU A 190 -1.11 16.25 11.14
CA LEU A 190 -2.35 15.59 11.57
C LEU A 190 -2.82 14.54 10.57
N SER A 191 -2.63 14.78 9.27
CA SER A 191 -2.92 13.79 8.22
C SER A 191 -2.04 12.54 8.36
N LEU A 192 -0.76 12.73 8.72
CA LEU A 192 0.13 11.61 9.03
C LEU A 192 -0.29 10.89 10.32
N LEU A 193 -0.74 11.62 11.34
CA LEU A 193 -1.25 11.02 12.58
C LEU A 193 -2.46 10.13 12.31
N ILE A 194 -3.40 10.57 11.46
CA ILE A 194 -4.55 9.77 11.04
C ILE A 194 -4.08 8.46 10.39
N LEU A 195 -3.10 8.52 9.48
CA LEU A 195 -2.52 7.34 8.85
C LEU A 195 -1.87 6.39 9.89
N VAL A 196 -1.10 6.92 10.84
CA VAL A 196 -0.48 6.15 11.93
C VAL A 196 -1.55 5.44 12.76
N LEU A 197 -2.62 6.14 13.13
CA LEU A 197 -3.74 5.57 13.87
C LEU A 197 -4.43 4.45 13.09
N PHE A 198 -4.60 4.58 11.78
CA PHE A 198 -5.15 3.50 10.95
C PHE A 198 -4.24 2.27 10.90
N ILE A 199 -2.93 2.45 10.76
CA ILE A 199 -1.96 1.34 10.79
C ILE A 199 -2.03 0.64 12.14
N LEU A 200 -2.03 1.39 13.25
CA LEU A 200 -2.17 0.84 14.60
C LEU A 200 -3.47 0.05 14.74
N LEU A 201 -4.59 0.62 14.28
CA LEU A 201 -5.89 -0.05 14.30
C LEU A 201 -5.87 -1.35 13.49
N ALA A 202 -5.26 -1.36 12.30
CA ALA A 202 -5.14 -2.54 11.47
C ALA A 202 -4.35 -3.66 12.17
N TYR A 203 -3.24 -3.33 12.85
CA TYR A 203 -2.47 -4.30 13.63
C TYR A 203 -3.23 -4.81 14.87
N VAL A 204 -3.97 -3.94 15.56
CA VAL A 204 -4.81 -4.32 16.72
C VAL A 204 -5.95 -5.23 16.29
N LYS A 205 -6.57 -4.94 15.14
CA LYS A 205 -7.72 -5.70 14.59
C LYS A 205 -7.31 -6.84 13.66
N ALA A 206 -6.01 -7.05 13.41
CA ALA A 206 -5.52 -8.10 12.52
C ALA A 206 -6.13 -9.49 12.83
N PRO A 207 -6.21 -9.98 14.08
CA PRO A 207 -6.85 -11.28 14.37
C PRO A 207 -8.31 -11.38 13.94
N VAL A 208 -9.05 -10.27 13.98
CA VAL A 208 -10.45 -10.20 13.53
C VAL A 208 -10.52 -10.18 12.00
N LEU A 209 -9.68 -9.35 11.36
CA LEU A 209 -9.58 -9.26 9.90
C LEU A 209 -9.19 -10.61 9.28
N LEU A 210 -8.23 -11.31 9.87
CA LEU A 210 -7.81 -12.62 9.37
C LEU A 210 -8.93 -13.66 9.48
N ARG A 211 -9.75 -13.65 10.54
CA ARG A 211 -10.94 -14.52 10.64
C ARG A 211 -12.05 -14.18 9.65
N PHE A 212 -12.14 -12.92 9.22
CA PHE A 212 -13.08 -12.51 8.18
C PHE A 212 -12.68 -13.07 6.81
N ILE A 213 -11.38 -13.14 6.53
CA ILE A 213 -10.83 -13.72 5.29
C ILE A 213 -10.85 -15.25 5.35
N TRP A 214 -10.39 -15.81 6.46
CA TRP A 214 -10.17 -17.23 6.67
C TRP A 214 -11.17 -17.78 7.69
N PRO A 215 -12.16 -18.60 7.25
CA PRO A 215 -13.06 -19.26 8.17
C PRO A 215 -12.26 -20.16 9.11
N ALA A 216 -12.24 -19.79 10.40
CA ALA A 216 -11.48 -20.50 11.41
C ALA A 216 -12.39 -20.94 12.55
N LYS A 217 -12.19 -22.17 13.02
CA LYS A 217 -12.90 -22.75 14.17
C LYS A 217 -11.93 -23.00 15.32
N PRO A 218 -12.37 -23.07 16.58
CA PRO A 218 -11.50 -23.51 17.67
C PRO A 218 -10.90 -24.90 17.39
N LEU A 219 -9.68 -25.15 17.87
CA LEU A 219 -9.09 -26.49 17.85
C LEU A 219 -9.98 -27.46 18.65
N GLN A 220 -10.31 -28.60 18.05
CA GLN A 220 -11.16 -29.63 18.65
C GLN A 220 -10.37 -30.72 19.38
N ASP A 221 -9.11 -30.94 18.99
CA ASP A 221 -8.25 -31.94 19.63
C ASP A 221 -7.78 -31.44 21.01
N GLN A 222 -8.39 -32.00 22.05
CA GLN A 222 -8.10 -31.63 23.44
C GLN A 222 -6.67 -32.01 23.86
N SER A 223 -6.17 -33.17 23.42
CA SER A 223 -4.83 -33.65 23.77
C SER A 223 -3.76 -32.71 23.22
N LEU A 224 -3.90 -32.31 21.97
CA LEU A 224 -3.02 -31.32 21.36
C LEU A 224 -3.16 -29.94 22.02
N SER A 225 -4.39 -29.52 22.31
CA SER A 225 -4.66 -28.23 22.97
C SER A 225 -3.99 -28.16 24.34
N ASP A 226 -4.14 -29.18 25.18
CA ASP A 226 -3.57 -29.23 26.52
C ASP A 226 -2.04 -29.20 26.49
N LYS A 227 -1.44 -29.91 25.52
CA LYS A 227 0.01 -29.91 25.29
C LYS A 227 0.53 -28.53 24.90
N ILE A 228 -0.16 -27.84 23.99
CA ILE A 228 0.20 -26.48 23.57
C ILE A 228 0.01 -25.49 24.74
N ASP A 229 -1.08 -25.61 25.50
CA ASP A 229 -1.34 -24.78 26.67
C ASP A 229 -0.29 -24.97 27.76
N GLN A 230 0.15 -26.21 28.01
CA GLN A 230 1.23 -26.51 28.95
C GLN A 230 2.55 -25.89 28.49
N LEU A 231 2.91 -26.06 27.20
CA LEU A 231 4.11 -25.47 26.64
C LEU A 231 4.10 -23.94 26.75
N ALA A 232 2.94 -23.32 26.50
CA ALA A 232 2.75 -21.87 26.61
C ALA A 232 2.89 -21.39 28.07
N ARG A 233 2.25 -22.08 29.02
CA ARG A 233 2.34 -21.76 30.46
C ARG A 233 3.79 -21.84 30.96
N ASN A 234 4.50 -22.91 30.62
CA ASN A 234 5.89 -23.12 31.04
C ASN A 234 6.84 -22.01 30.57
N HIS A 235 6.52 -21.36 29.44
CA HIS A 235 7.38 -20.33 28.84
C HIS A 235 6.80 -18.91 28.93
N GLY A 236 5.70 -18.72 29.66
CA GLY A 236 5.06 -17.43 29.87
C GLY A 236 4.44 -16.82 28.60
N ILE A 237 4.03 -17.66 27.65
CA ILE A 237 3.37 -17.24 26.41
C ILE A 237 1.87 -17.09 26.67
N LYS A 238 1.33 -15.92 26.32
CA LYS A 238 -0.11 -15.60 26.45
C LYS A 238 -0.75 -15.48 25.07
N TYR A 239 -1.84 -16.19 24.86
CA TYR A 239 -2.72 -16.09 23.70
C TYR A 239 -4.18 -16.29 24.13
N LYS A 240 -5.14 -15.83 23.31
CA LYS A 240 -6.57 -15.90 23.60
C LYS A 240 -7.27 -17.04 22.86
N HIS A 241 -6.88 -17.32 21.63
CA HIS A 241 -7.53 -18.34 20.81
C HIS A 241 -6.53 -19.22 20.06
N LEU A 242 -6.80 -20.53 20.05
CA LEU A 242 -6.16 -21.51 19.18
C LEU A 242 -7.16 -21.91 18.10
N LEU A 243 -6.88 -21.55 16.86
CA LEU A 243 -7.84 -21.58 15.76
C LEU A 243 -7.34 -22.43 14.58
N VAL A 244 -8.22 -23.24 14.04
CA VAL A 244 -8.01 -24.07 12.85
C VAL A 244 -8.67 -23.43 11.65
N TRP A 245 -7.85 -22.97 10.70
CA TRP A 245 -8.30 -22.50 9.40
C TRP A 245 -8.71 -23.69 8.54
N GLN A 246 -9.97 -23.65 8.11
CA GLN A 246 -10.57 -24.61 7.19
C GLN A 246 -10.13 -24.28 5.76
N THR A 247 -9.16 -25.01 5.21
CA THR A 247 -8.60 -24.78 3.88
C THR A 247 -9.46 -25.34 2.75
N ARG A 248 -10.52 -26.10 3.09
CA ARG A 248 -11.55 -26.63 2.17
C ARG A 248 -10.93 -27.43 1.01
N GLY A 249 -9.98 -28.29 1.34
CA GLY A 249 -9.33 -29.20 0.38
C GLY A 249 -8.12 -28.61 -0.34
N ALA A 250 -7.64 -27.41 0.03
CA ALA A 250 -6.31 -26.98 -0.37
C ALA A 250 -5.27 -27.65 0.54
N LYS A 251 -4.41 -28.50 -0.03
CA LYS A 251 -3.34 -29.22 0.68
C LYS A 251 -2.20 -28.28 1.09
N ILE A 252 -2.49 -27.37 2.02
CA ILE A 252 -1.54 -26.36 2.50
C ILE A 252 -1.37 -26.55 4.01
N ALA A 253 -0.20 -27.02 4.42
CA ALA A 253 0.17 -27.10 5.82
C ALA A 253 0.83 -25.79 6.24
N ASN A 254 0.21 -25.07 7.18
CA ASN A 254 0.77 -23.82 7.69
C ASN A 254 0.32 -23.53 9.14
N ALA A 255 1.12 -22.76 9.86
CA ALA A 255 0.77 -22.17 11.15
C ALA A 255 1.17 -20.69 11.15
N GLY A 256 0.59 -19.91 12.06
CA GLY A 256 0.94 -18.49 12.17
C GLY A 256 0.32 -17.82 13.37
N VAL A 257 0.99 -16.80 13.90
CA VAL A 257 0.48 -15.96 14.97
C VAL A 257 -0.01 -14.59 14.48
N SER A 258 -1.11 -14.10 15.05
CA SER A 258 -1.60 -12.73 14.86
C SER A 258 -2.01 -12.09 16.18
N GLY A 259 -1.86 -10.77 16.27
CA GLY A 259 -2.27 -9.98 17.42
C GLY A 259 -1.09 -9.46 18.24
N ILE A 260 -1.00 -8.13 18.31
CA ILE A 260 0.06 -7.43 19.03
C ILE A 260 -0.11 -7.54 20.55
N LEU A 261 -1.34 -7.42 21.05
CA LEU A 261 -1.67 -7.49 22.48
C LEU A 261 -1.93 -8.94 22.92
N PRO A 262 -1.50 -9.35 24.14
CA PRO A 262 -1.78 -10.68 24.66
C PRO A 262 -3.26 -11.06 24.65
N GLY A 263 -4.15 -10.12 25.00
CA GLY A 263 -5.60 -10.35 25.11
C GLY A 263 -6.35 -10.42 23.77
N SER A 264 -5.70 -10.15 22.64
CA SER A 264 -6.30 -10.32 21.31
C SER A 264 -5.58 -11.34 20.44
N ARG A 265 -4.49 -11.93 20.95
CA ARG A 265 -3.61 -12.81 20.19
C ARG A 265 -4.29 -14.14 19.85
N SER A 266 -4.18 -14.53 18.58
CA SER A 266 -4.68 -15.79 18.06
C SER A 266 -3.56 -16.54 17.36
N ILE A 267 -3.50 -17.85 17.60
CA ILE A 267 -2.64 -18.77 16.87
C ILE A 267 -3.52 -19.51 15.86
N PHE A 268 -3.07 -19.53 14.62
CA PHE A 268 -3.75 -20.16 13.50
C PHE A 268 -2.95 -21.37 13.04
N MET A 269 -3.66 -22.43 12.67
CA MET A 269 -3.12 -23.64 12.06
C MET A 269 -4.08 -24.08 10.96
N THR A 270 -3.59 -24.71 9.89
CA THR A 270 -4.48 -25.26 8.87
C THR A 270 -5.00 -26.64 9.27
N ASP A 271 -6.21 -26.98 8.83
CA ASP A 271 -6.76 -28.35 8.93
C ASP A 271 -5.79 -29.39 8.37
N TYR A 272 -5.19 -29.13 7.21
CA TYR A 272 -4.23 -30.06 6.59
C TYR A 272 -2.95 -30.26 7.41
N LEU A 273 -2.53 -29.27 8.21
CA LEU A 273 -1.42 -29.43 9.15
C LEU A 273 -1.76 -30.47 10.22
N LEU A 274 -3.00 -30.43 10.75
CA LEU A 274 -3.47 -31.39 11.76
C LEU A 274 -3.64 -32.80 11.20
N GLU A 275 -4.04 -32.92 9.94
CA GLU A 275 -4.23 -34.22 9.27
C GLU A 275 -2.91 -34.90 8.90
N SER A 276 -1.86 -34.12 8.60
CA SER A 276 -0.63 -34.64 7.98
C SER A 276 0.59 -34.73 8.90
N PHE A 277 0.51 -34.17 10.12
CA PHE A 277 1.63 -34.07 11.04
C PHE A 277 1.28 -34.70 12.39
N SER A 278 2.28 -35.30 13.02
CA SER A 278 2.15 -35.83 14.38
C SER A 278 2.04 -34.70 15.42
N HIS A 279 1.48 -35.01 16.60
CA HIS A 279 1.40 -34.06 17.72
C HIS A 279 2.75 -33.51 18.16
N ASP A 280 3.83 -34.27 18.04
CA ASP A 280 5.19 -33.80 18.34
C ASP A 280 5.72 -32.84 17.27
N GLU A 281 5.45 -33.09 15.99
CA GLU A 281 5.82 -32.16 14.92
C GLU A 281 5.04 -30.85 15.05
N ILE A 282 3.72 -30.92 15.30
CA ILE A 282 2.89 -29.73 15.48
C ILE A 282 3.35 -28.93 16.70
N GLU A 283 3.69 -29.59 17.81
CA GLU A 283 4.28 -28.93 18.98
C GLU A 283 5.53 -28.14 18.61
N THR A 284 6.46 -28.71 17.84
CA THR A 284 7.68 -27.98 17.42
C THR A 284 7.39 -26.81 16.47
N ILE A 285 6.39 -26.93 15.61
CA ILE A 285 5.94 -25.83 14.73
C ILE A 285 5.31 -24.70 15.57
N ILE A 286 4.49 -25.03 16.56
CA ILE A 286 3.88 -24.03 17.45
C ILE A 286 4.93 -23.39 18.37
N ALA A 287 5.94 -24.16 18.80
CA ALA A 287 7.09 -23.62 19.51
C ALA A 287 7.86 -22.58 18.69
N HIS A 288 7.97 -22.76 17.37
CA HIS A 288 8.50 -21.75 16.46
C HIS A 288 7.63 -20.47 16.45
N GLU A 289 6.31 -20.60 16.36
CA GLU A 289 5.38 -19.46 16.47
C GLU A 289 5.50 -18.74 17.83
N PHE A 290 5.73 -19.48 18.92
CA PHE A 290 6.00 -18.90 20.23
C PHE A 290 7.30 -18.08 20.25
N GLY A 291 8.30 -18.47 19.45
CA GLY A 291 9.50 -17.67 19.23
C GLY A 291 9.17 -16.27 18.71
N HIS A 292 8.24 -16.15 17.75
CA HIS A 292 7.79 -14.85 17.26
C HIS A 292 7.12 -13.99 18.33
N ILE A 293 6.39 -14.62 19.26
CA ILE A 293 5.78 -13.95 20.40
C ILE A 293 6.84 -13.51 21.42
N LYS A 294 7.72 -14.43 21.82
CA LYS A 294 8.76 -14.21 22.83
C LYS A 294 9.67 -13.03 22.48
N TYR A 295 10.08 -12.96 21.22
CA TYR A 295 10.99 -11.93 20.72
C TYR A 295 10.28 -10.70 20.14
N ARG A 296 8.95 -10.64 20.25
CA ARG A 296 8.10 -9.51 19.85
C ARG A 296 8.25 -9.14 18.36
N HIS A 297 8.42 -10.11 17.47
CA HIS A 297 8.63 -9.85 16.03
C HIS A 297 7.51 -9.00 15.40
N ILE A 298 6.25 -9.20 15.82
CA ILE A 298 5.10 -8.40 15.36
C ILE A 298 5.25 -6.90 15.70
N HIS A 299 5.85 -6.55 16.85
CA HIS A 299 6.07 -5.15 17.22
C HIS A 299 7.12 -4.51 16.32
N VAL A 300 8.14 -5.27 15.93
CA VAL A 300 9.15 -4.82 14.97
C VAL A 300 8.53 -4.63 13.59
N TYR A 301 7.66 -5.54 13.15
CA TYR A 301 6.90 -5.35 11.91
C TYR A 301 6.00 -4.12 11.95
N LEU A 302 5.35 -3.82 13.07
CA LEU A 302 4.59 -2.58 13.23
C LEU A 302 5.48 -1.35 13.10
N MET A 303 6.62 -1.29 13.80
CA MET A 303 7.56 -0.17 13.68
C MET A 303 8.09 -0.02 12.25
N PHE A 304 8.35 -1.14 11.57
CA PHE A 304 8.72 -1.16 10.16
C PHE A 304 7.61 -0.58 9.29
N SER A 305 6.35 -0.96 9.50
CA SER A 305 5.22 -0.38 8.77
C SER A 305 5.04 1.13 9.02
N LEU A 306 5.27 1.59 10.26
CA LEU A 306 5.18 3.03 10.59
C LEU A 306 6.35 3.82 9.98
N ALA A 307 7.56 3.29 10.04
CA ALA A 307 8.75 3.94 9.49
C ALA A 307 8.71 4.05 7.96
N TYR A 308 7.96 3.18 7.27
CA TYR A 308 7.86 3.18 5.80
C TYR A 308 7.52 4.55 5.22
N PHE A 309 6.46 5.19 5.70
CA PHE A 309 5.98 6.46 5.14
C PHE A 309 6.98 7.59 5.36
N LEU A 310 7.64 7.59 6.52
CA LEU A 310 8.65 8.59 6.89
C LEU A 310 9.89 8.43 6.02
N CYS A 311 10.39 7.20 5.91
CA CYS A 311 11.53 6.88 5.06
C CYS A 311 11.22 7.12 3.58
N TYR A 312 9.98 6.89 3.13
CA TYR A 312 9.57 7.17 1.77
C TYR A 312 9.60 8.66 1.46
N LEU A 313 9.05 9.50 2.32
CA LEU A 313 9.04 10.95 2.13
C LEU A 313 10.46 11.51 2.02
N LEU A 314 11.35 11.11 2.94
CA LEU A 314 12.76 11.50 2.89
C LEU A 314 13.44 10.96 1.63
N PHE A 315 13.25 9.69 1.29
CA PHE A 315 13.83 9.11 0.09
C PHE A 315 13.36 9.85 -1.16
N TYR A 316 12.06 10.16 -1.26
CA TYR A 316 11.49 10.90 -2.37
C TYR A 316 12.06 12.31 -2.47
N SER A 317 12.15 13.05 -1.37
CA SER A 317 12.66 14.43 -1.36
C SER A 317 14.13 14.53 -1.79
N TYR A 318 14.96 13.53 -1.48
CA TYR A 318 16.36 13.50 -1.92
C TYR A 318 16.52 12.97 -3.35
N VAL A 319 15.75 11.95 -3.74
CA VAL A 319 15.93 11.27 -5.03
C VAL A 319 15.22 12.00 -6.17
N GLN A 320 14.06 12.60 -5.92
CA GLN A 320 13.28 13.26 -6.97
C GLN A 320 14.04 14.40 -7.66
N PRO A 321 14.67 15.36 -6.95
CA PRO A 321 15.39 16.46 -7.60
C PRO A 321 16.61 15.97 -8.39
N PHE A 322 17.23 14.89 -7.93
CA PHE A 322 18.34 14.25 -8.64
C PHE A 322 17.86 13.56 -9.92
N LEU A 323 16.82 12.73 -9.83
CA LEU A 323 16.29 11.97 -10.97
C LEU A 323 15.65 12.88 -12.02
N ALA A 324 15.01 13.97 -11.59
CA ALA A 324 14.37 14.95 -12.47
C ALA A 324 15.35 15.57 -13.47
N LYS A 325 16.64 15.67 -13.14
CA LYS A 325 17.69 16.16 -14.06
C LYS A 325 17.89 15.26 -15.28
N PHE A 326 17.55 13.98 -15.18
CA PHE A 326 17.81 12.98 -16.22
C PHE A 326 16.55 12.56 -16.97
N VAL A 327 15.44 12.38 -16.25
CA VAL A 327 14.20 11.78 -16.79
C VAL A 327 13.01 12.75 -16.71
N GLY A 328 13.21 13.96 -16.16
CA GLY A 328 12.14 14.92 -15.89
C GLY A 328 11.30 14.55 -14.66
N SER A 329 10.30 15.39 -14.35
CA SER A 329 9.41 15.25 -13.18
C SER A 329 8.08 14.54 -13.51
N GLY A 330 8.04 13.74 -14.57
CA GLY A 330 6.82 13.08 -15.02
C GLY A 330 6.32 11.95 -14.11
N PRO A 331 5.07 11.50 -14.27
CA PRO A 331 4.47 10.41 -13.49
C PRO A 331 5.28 9.11 -13.49
N ILE A 332 5.90 8.78 -14.63
CA ILE A 332 6.75 7.58 -14.78
C ILE A 332 7.99 7.70 -13.88
N ALA A 333 8.60 8.88 -13.79
CA ALA A 333 9.74 9.11 -12.89
C ALA A 333 9.31 8.95 -11.42
N SER A 334 8.16 9.52 -11.04
CA SER A 334 7.59 9.37 -9.69
C SER A 334 7.29 7.90 -9.34
N ALA A 335 6.70 7.15 -10.27
CA ALA A 335 6.47 5.72 -10.12
C ALA A 335 7.78 4.93 -10.00
N ALA A 336 8.81 5.26 -10.80
CA ALA A 336 10.12 4.62 -10.73
C ALA A 336 10.80 4.84 -9.36
N ILE A 337 10.75 6.06 -8.82
CA ILE A 337 11.24 6.36 -7.47
C ILE A 337 10.50 5.49 -6.45
N THR A 338 9.18 5.43 -6.54
CA THR A 338 8.34 4.68 -5.59
C THR A 338 8.60 3.17 -5.66
N ILE A 339 8.75 2.61 -6.86
CA ILE A 339 9.10 1.20 -7.07
C ILE A 339 10.52 0.92 -6.54
N SER A 340 11.48 1.82 -6.79
CA SER A 340 12.85 1.67 -6.29
C SER A 340 12.88 1.66 -4.76
N PHE A 341 12.13 2.56 -4.12
CA PHE A 341 12.01 2.60 -2.68
C PHE A 341 11.34 1.34 -2.14
N PHE A 342 10.23 0.91 -2.74
CA PHE A 342 9.55 -0.33 -2.35
C PHE A 342 10.49 -1.53 -2.43
N TYR A 343 11.33 -1.62 -3.48
CA TYR A 343 12.33 -2.67 -3.62
C TYR A 343 13.40 -2.61 -2.52
N LEU A 344 14.03 -1.45 -2.31
CA LEU A 344 15.03 -1.27 -1.26
C LEU A 344 14.46 -1.59 0.12
N TYR A 345 13.24 -1.13 0.39
CA TYR A 345 12.58 -1.26 1.68
C TYR A 345 12.06 -2.67 1.94
N PHE A 346 11.19 -3.22 1.09
CA PHE A 346 10.54 -4.52 1.33
C PHE A 346 11.33 -5.71 0.79
N VAL A 347 12.07 -5.57 -0.30
CA VAL A 347 12.80 -6.72 -0.90
C VAL A 347 14.17 -6.89 -0.27
N LEU A 348 14.87 -5.80 0.07
CA LEU A 348 16.19 -5.88 0.69
C LEU A 348 16.14 -5.77 2.21
N LEU A 349 15.65 -4.65 2.75
CA LEU A 349 15.71 -4.34 4.18
C LEU A 349 14.77 -5.23 5.03
N PHE A 350 13.48 -5.30 4.69
CA PHE A 350 12.53 -6.16 5.39
C PHE A 350 12.96 -7.63 5.39
N ARG A 351 13.40 -8.11 4.22
CA ARG A 351 13.89 -9.49 4.05
C ARG A 351 15.07 -9.79 4.96
N TYR A 352 16.02 -8.86 5.12
CA TYR A 352 17.15 -9.03 6.02
C TYR A 352 16.68 -9.28 7.46
N PHE A 353 15.72 -8.50 7.95
CA PHE A 353 15.18 -8.67 9.30
C PHE A 353 14.32 -9.92 9.44
N SER A 354 13.38 -10.14 8.52
CA SER A 354 12.50 -11.30 8.52
C SER A 354 13.28 -12.61 8.61
N ARG A 355 14.36 -12.78 7.83
CA ARG A 355 15.20 -13.99 7.89
C ARG A 355 15.92 -14.19 9.23
N LYS A 356 16.32 -13.10 9.90
CA LYS A 356 16.89 -13.19 11.24
C LYS A 356 15.85 -13.62 12.26
N PHE A 357 14.61 -13.15 12.11
CA PHE A 357 13.50 -13.51 13.00
C PHE A 357 13.17 -15.00 12.87
N GLU A 358 13.16 -15.53 11.64
CA GLU A 358 12.97 -16.97 11.38
C GLU A 358 14.04 -17.81 12.10
N ARG A 359 15.32 -17.44 11.97
CA ARG A 359 16.43 -18.14 12.68
C ARG A 359 16.28 -18.06 14.19
N GLN A 360 15.83 -16.91 14.71
CA GLN A 360 15.61 -16.72 16.13
C GLN A 360 14.44 -17.58 16.65
N ALA A 361 13.37 -17.71 15.86
CA ALA A 361 12.24 -18.59 16.15
C ALA A 361 12.60 -20.08 16.05
N ASP A 362 13.41 -20.47 15.06
CA ASP A 362 13.95 -21.83 14.93
C ASP A 362 14.77 -22.25 16.13
N LEU A 363 15.69 -21.39 16.59
CA LEU A 363 16.47 -21.65 17.81
C LEU A 363 15.58 -21.82 19.02
N TYR A 364 14.59 -20.93 19.16
CA TYR A 364 13.68 -20.99 20.29
C TYR A 364 12.89 -22.29 20.30
N ALA A 365 12.34 -22.72 19.16
CA ALA A 365 11.59 -23.96 19.03
C ALA A 365 12.40 -25.17 19.49
N VAL A 366 13.65 -25.28 19.04
CA VAL A 366 14.55 -26.37 19.41
C VAL A 366 14.90 -26.33 20.89
N GLU A 367 15.18 -25.15 21.44
CA GLU A 367 15.54 -24.97 22.85
C GLU A 367 14.40 -25.32 23.81
N ILE A 368 13.17 -24.88 23.52
CA ILE A 368 12.04 -25.07 24.45
C ILE A 368 11.40 -26.46 24.36
N THR A 369 11.50 -27.12 23.20
CA THR A 369 10.97 -28.47 23.02
C THR A 369 12.00 -29.54 23.34
N GLY A 370 13.29 -29.25 23.21
CA GLY A 370 14.35 -30.26 23.29
C GLY A 370 14.29 -31.30 22.17
N LYS A 371 13.56 -31.03 21.08
CA LYS A 371 13.26 -32.00 19.99
C LYS A 371 13.80 -31.52 18.62
N PRO A 372 15.12 -31.33 18.45
CA PRO A 372 15.69 -30.84 17.20
C PRO A 372 15.41 -31.74 15.99
N GLU A 373 15.50 -33.06 16.14
CA GLU A 373 15.26 -33.99 15.03
C GLU A 373 13.81 -33.97 14.56
N VAL A 374 12.87 -33.90 15.50
CA VAL A 374 11.43 -33.77 15.19
C VAL A 374 11.16 -32.46 14.46
N PHE A 375 11.75 -31.35 14.92
CA PHE A 375 11.57 -30.06 14.24
C PHE A 375 12.15 -30.07 12.83
N LYS A 376 13.34 -30.67 12.63
CA LYS A 376 13.93 -30.84 11.29
C LYS A 376 13.05 -31.70 10.37
N ALA A 377 12.49 -32.79 10.89
CA ALA A 377 11.55 -33.64 10.16
C ALA A 377 10.26 -32.86 9.79
N ALA A 378 9.73 -32.06 10.72
CA ALA A 378 8.57 -31.21 10.48
C ALA A 378 8.84 -30.18 9.37
N LEU A 379 10.00 -29.50 9.40
CA LEU A 379 10.40 -28.57 8.33
C LEU A 379 10.55 -29.27 6.97
N TRP A 380 11.08 -30.48 6.97
CA TRP A 380 11.20 -31.29 5.76
C TRP A 380 9.82 -31.62 5.18
N ARG A 381 8.90 -32.13 6.02
CA ARG A 381 7.55 -32.50 5.61
C ARG A 381 6.72 -31.31 5.17
N LEU A 382 6.87 -30.14 5.81
CA LEU A 382 6.27 -28.88 5.36
C LEU A 382 6.71 -28.50 3.94
N SER A 383 7.96 -28.81 3.57
CA SER A 383 8.48 -28.54 2.22
C SER A 383 7.82 -29.40 1.16
N GLU A 384 7.62 -30.69 1.47
CA GLU A 384 7.07 -31.67 0.55
C GLU A 384 5.59 -31.43 0.33
N VAL A 385 4.85 -31.20 1.42
CA VAL A 385 3.42 -30.89 1.38
C VAL A 385 3.13 -29.63 0.57
N ASN A 386 3.91 -28.57 0.75
CA ASN A 386 3.68 -27.29 0.09
C ASN A 386 4.38 -27.17 -1.27
N TYR A 387 5.04 -28.24 -1.76
CA TYR A 387 5.84 -28.26 -2.99
C TYR A 387 6.89 -27.13 -3.08
N ILE A 388 7.50 -26.78 -1.94
CA ILE A 388 8.50 -25.71 -1.86
C ILE A 388 9.85 -26.29 -2.31
N PRO A 389 10.54 -25.68 -3.32
CA PRO A 389 11.82 -26.18 -3.79
C PRO A 389 12.87 -26.24 -2.67
N ARG A 390 13.48 -27.42 -2.49
CA ARG A 390 14.50 -27.67 -1.44
C ARG A 390 15.74 -26.78 -1.61
N VAL A 391 16.14 -26.53 -2.85
CA VAL A 391 17.25 -25.64 -3.23
C VAL A 391 16.69 -24.52 -4.09
N MET A 392 16.87 -23.27 -3.65
CA MET A 392 16.57 -22.09 -4.45
C MET A 392 17.86 -21.58 -5.11
N LYS A 393 17.80 -21.28 -6.41
CA LYS A 393 18.89 -20.55 -7.09
C LYS A 393 19.11 -19.21 -6.38
N ARG A 394 20.36 -18.74 -6.23
CA ARG A 394 20.70 -17.51 -5.47
C ARG A 394 19.83 -16.30 -5.82
N LEU A 395 19.56 -16.07 -7.11
CA LEU A 395 18.70 -14.97 -7.59
C LEU A 395 17.21 -15.16 -7.22
N SER A 396 16.72 -16.40 -7.21
CA SER A 396 15.36 -16.71 -6.76
C SER A 396 15.26 -16.58 -5.25
N GLU A 397 16.29 -16.99 -4.51
CA GLU A 397 16.34 -16.87 -3.06
C GLU A 397 16.25 -15.40 -2.64
N ILE A 398 16.87 -14.46 -3.37
CA ILE A 398 16.75 -13.01 -3.12
C ILE A 398 15.26 -12.59 -3.03
N LEU A 399 14.36 -13.13 -3.83
CA LEU A 399 12.96 -12.67 -3.83
C LEU A 399 12.09 -13.30 -2.73
N HIS A 400 12.60 -14.25 -1.93
CA HIS A 400 11.83 -14.91 -0.87
C HIS A 400 12.12 -14.37 0.54
N THR A 401 11.08 -14.24 1.36
CA THR A 401 11.16 -13.78 2.76
C THR A 401 11.77 -14.84 3.69
N HIS A 402 11.53 -16.12 3.42
CA HIS A 402 12.09 -17.23 4.21
C HIS A 402 13.43 -17.71 3.63
N PRO A 403 14.41 -18.09 4.49
CA PRO A 403 15.60 -18.80 4.04
C PRO A 403 15.22 -20.14 3.39
N SER A 404 16.09 -20.67 2.53
CA SER A 404 15.92 -22.04 2.06
C SER A 404 15.93 -23.04 3.21
N ILE A 405 15.21 -24.14 3.04
CA ILE A 405 15.04 -25.15 4.09
C ILE A 405 16.39 -25.78 4.44
N ASN A 406 17.22 -26.08 3.45
CA ASN A 406 18.59 -26.54 3.68
C ASN A 406 19.40 -25.59 4.57
N ARG A 407 19.25 -24.27 4.39
CA ARG A 407 19.92 -23.28 5.25
C ARG A 407 19.37 -23.26 6.68
N ARG A 408 18.08 -23.51 6.87
CA ARG A 408 17.47 -23.65 8.21
C ARG A 408 17.98 -24.92 8.89
N LEU A 409 18.00 -26.04 8.18
CA LEU A 409 18.51 -27.33 8.68
C LEU A 409 20.00 -27.25 9.03
N GLU A 410 20.84 -26.70 8.14
CA GLU A 410 22.26 -26.46 8.41
C GLU A 410 22.47 -25.57 9.64
N PHE A 411 21.65 -24.53 9.78
CA PHE A 411 21.72 -23.63 10.91
C PHE A 411 21.38 -24.35 12.22
N ILE A 412 20.31 -25.14 12.25
CA ILE A 412 19.94 -25.97 13.42
C ILE A 412 21.07 -26.94 13.76
N ASN A 413 21.63 -27.65 12.77
CA ASN A 413 22.72 -28.60 12.98
C ASN A 413 23.96 -27.92 13.57
N ARG A 414 24.39 -26.77 13.03
CA ARG A 414 25.51 -26.00 13.59
C ARG A 414 25.24 -25.59 15.03
N MET A 415 23.99 -25.33 15.37
CA MET A 415 23.62 -24.85 16.68
C MET A 415 23.58 -25.94 17.73
N MET A 416 23.15 -27.15 17.34
CA MET A 416 23.28 -28.34 18.17
C MET A 416 24.74 -28.69 18.46
N LEU A 417 25.67 -28.35 17.56
CA LEU A 417 27.11 -28.55 17.74
C LEU A 417 27.79 -27.46 18.60
N GLY A 418 27.02 -26.58 19.26
CA GLY A 418 27.55 -25.60 20.20
C GLY A 418 28.22 -24.37 19.54
N ALA A 419 27.91 -24.08 18.27
CA ALA A 419 28.48 -22.92 17.58
C ALA A 419 28.20 -21.60 18.33
N ARG A 420 29.22 -20.75 18.52
CA ARG A 420 29.09 -19.44 19.22
C ARG A 420 28.12 -18.47 18.52
N ASP A 421 27.79 -18.72 17.25
CA ASP A 421 26.90 -17.89 16.44
C ASP A 421 25.46 -17.79 16.97
N GLY A 422 24.99 -18.73 17.80
CA GLY A 422 23.64 -18.69 18.37
C GLY A 422 23.41 -17.53 19.33
N LEU A 423 24.45 -17.17 20.08
CA LEU A 423 24.45 -15.98 20.94
C LEU A 423 24.27 -14.70 20.12
N ARG A 424 24.82 -14.68 18.90
CA ARG A 424 24.63 -13.57 17.96
C ARG A 424 23.15 -13.46 17.58
N TYR A 425 22.42 -14.54 17.29
CA TYR A 425 20.99 -14.43 16.97
C TYR A 425 20.12 -14.06 18.18
N LYS A 426 20.53 -14.45 19.40
CA LYS A 426 19.87 -14.00 20.63
C LYS A 426 20.04 -12.49 20.88
N LYS A 427 21.22 -11.92 20.56
CA LYS A 427 21.57 -10.51 20.84
C LYS A 427 21.45 -9.54 19.64
N SER A 428 21.66 -9.99 18.40
CA SER A 428 21.84 -9.17 17.18
C SER A 428 20.60 -8.45 16.66
N LEU A 429 19.52 -8.48 17.44
CA LEU A 429 18.29 -7.78 17.14
C LEU A 429 18.08 -6.54 17.98
N VAL A 430 18.88 -6.32 19.03
CA VAL A 430 18.75 -5.11 19.87
C VAL A 430 19.14 -3.88 19.07
N GLU A 431 20.31 -3.84 18.44
CA GLU A 431 20.77 -2.70 17.63
C GLU A 431 19.82 -2.40 16.46
N ALA A 432 19.40 -3.45 15.74
CA ALA A 432 18.43 -3.35 14.66
C ALA A 432 17.08 -2.80 15.13
N LYS A 433 16.58 -3.29 16.27
CA LYS A 433 15.36 -2.78 16.90
C LYS A 433 15.57 -1.32 17.31
N LEU A 434 16.68 -0.98 17.93
CA LEU A 434 16.99 0.39 18.35
C LEU A 434 16.97 1.36 17.18
N VAL A 435 17.59 1.02 16.05
CA VAL A 435 17.51 1.86 14.83
C VAL A 435 16.06 2.00 14.37
N LEU A 436 15.34 0.89 14.27
CA LEU A 436 13.95 0.89 13.80
C LEU A 436 12.98 1.63 14.77
N PHE A 437 13.29 1.64 16.07
CA PHE A 437 12.56 2.40 17.08
C PHE A 437 12.99 3.88 17.09
N ALA A 438 14.26 4.16 16.82
CA ALA A 438 14.79 5.51 16.77
C ALA A 438 14.30 6.25 15.52
N THR A 439 14.12 5.59 14.37
CA THR A 439 13.71 6.29 13.13
C THR A 439 12.36 7.02 13.27
N PRO A 440 11.27 6.41 13.76
CA PRO A 440 10.01 7.12 13.98
C PRO A 440 10.12 8.21 15.05
N ILE A 441 10.92 7.99 16.10
CA ILE A 441 11.11 8.94 17.20
C ILE A 441 11.92 10.16 16.74
N LEU A 442 13.05 9.95 16.09
CA LEU A 442 13.89 11.00 15.50
C LEU A 442 13.11 11.79 14.45
N PHE A 443 12.29 11.12 13.66
CA PHE A 443 11.43 11.81 12.70
C PHE A 443 10.32 12.61 13.38
N ALA A 444 9.66 12.06 14.41
CA ALA A 444 8.72 12.82 15.22
C ALA A 444 9.40 14.05 15.83
N LEU A 445 10.61 13.89 16.38
CA LEU A 445 11.41 15.00 16.88
C LEU A 445 11.73 16.02 15.79
N LEU A 446 12.13 15.59 14.59
CA LEU A 446 12.37 16.49 13.45
C LEU A 446 11.11 17.25 13.02
N ILE A 447 9.94 16.61 13.04
CA ILE A 447 8.65 17.30 12.80
C ILE A 447 8.40 18.34 13.90
N PHE A 448 8.66 18.00 15.17
CA PHE A 448 8.42 18.89 16.30
C PHE A 448 9.50 19.97 16.48
N SER A 449 10.69 19.80 15.88
CA SER A 449 11.86 20.67 16.10
C SER A 449 12.31 21.45 14.87
N GLY A 450 11.77 21.20 13.68
CA GLY A 450 12.18 21.83 12.42
C GLY A 450 11.09 22.74 11.83
N PRO A 451 11.45 23.70 10.96
CA PRO A 451 10.48 24.39 10.13
C PRO A 451 9.79 23.37 9.21
N ASP A 452 8.47 23.48 9.12
CA ASP A 452 7.51 22.52 8.55
C ASP A 452 8.02 21.67 7.38
N ILE A 453 8.44 20.43 7.69
CA ILE A 453 8.98 19.44 6.74
C ILE A 453 7.98 19.05 5.63
N PHE A 454 6.68 19.28 5.86
CA PHE A 454 5.61 18.87 4.96
C PHE A 454 5.19 19.95 3.96
N LEU A 455 5.11 21.21 4.39
CA LEU A 455 4.90 22.38 3.54
C LEU A 455 5.68 23.55 4.16
N PRO A 456 6.62 24.18 3.44
CA PRO A 456 7.20 25.45 3.84
C PRO A 456 6.13 26.45 4.31
N PRO A 457 6.40 27.33 5.29
CA PRO A 457 5.41 28.28 5.79
C PRO A 457 4.75 29.11 4.69
N ALA A 458 5.51 29.50 3.65
CA ALA A 458 4.97 30.19 2.48
C ALA A 458 3.93 29.34 1.71
N ASP A 459 4.20 28.04 1.52
CA ASP A 459 3.29 27.11 0.83
C ASP A 459 2.01 26.86 1.64
N VAL A 460 2.10 26.82 2.98
CA VAL A 460 0.93 26.74 3.87
C VAL A 460 0.00 27.92 3.63
N HIS A 461 0.55 29.13 3.68
CA HIS A 461 -0.23 30.35 3.46
C HIS A 461 -0.77 30.45 2.03
N TYR A 462 0.00 30.02 1.03
CA TYR A 462 -0.47 29.91 -0.35
C TYR A 462 -1.67 28.96 -0.47
N GLU A 463 -1.58 27.77 0.11
CA GLU A 463 -2.65 26.76 0.04
C GLU A 463 -3.92 27.23 0.78
N ILE A 464 -3.77 27.87 1.94
CA ILE A 464 -4.90 28.47 2.66
C ILE A 464 -5.53 29.59 1.82
N GLY A 465 -4.72 30.49 1.23
CA GLY A 465 -5.20 31.55 0.35
C GLY A 465 -6.00 30.99 -0.83
N ARG A 466 -5.45 29.96 -1.49
CA ARG A 466 -6.11 29.26 -2.60
C ARG A 466 -7.45 28.64 -2.20
N GLN A 467 -7.56 28.08 -1.00
CA GLN A 467 -8.83 27.56 -0.49
C GLN A 467 -9.87 28.66 -0.31
N TYR A 468 -9.49 29.82 0.24
CA TYR A 468 -10.41 30.96 0.40
C TYR A 468 -10.85 31.52 -0.95
N TYR A 469 -9.91 31.59 -1.91
CA TYR A 469 -10.22 32.00 -3.27
C TYR A 469 -11.23 31.08 -3.95
N ASN A 470 -10.98 29.77 -3.94
CA ASN A 470 -11.88 28.78 -4.55
C ASN A 470 -13.29 28.81 -3.94
N GLU A 471 -13.39 29.01 -2.62
CA GLU A 471 -14.67 29.11 -1.93
C GLU A 471 -15.42 30.40 -2.29
N ALA A 472 -14.72 31.51 -2.51
CA ALA A 472 -15.32 32.76 -2.98
C ALA A 472 -15.91 32.60 -4.38
N LEU A 473 -15.15 32.01 -5.31
CA LEU A 473 -15.61 31.72 -6.67
C LEU A 473 -16.82 30.78 -6.70
N LYS A 474 -16.86 29.79 -5.81
CA LYS A 474 -17.98 28.85 -5.74
C LYS A 474 -19.28 29.58 -5.35
N GLU A 475 -19.23 30.46 -4.36
CA GLU A 475 -20.40 31.25 -3.95
C GLU A 475 -20.89 32.20 -5.04
N GLU A 476 -19.96 32.78 -5.79
CA GLU A 476 -20.28 33.66 -6.92
C GLU A 476 -20.98 32.90 -8.07
N ASN A 477 -20.48 31.71 -8.39
CA ASN A 477 -21.05 30.87 -9.45
C ASN A 477 -22.39 30.22 -9.08
N ASP A 478 -22.58 29.83 -7.81
CA ASP A 478 -23.78 29.13 -7.36
C ASP A 478 -25.00 30.07 -7.26
N ASN A 479 -24.81 31.38 -7.00
CA ASN A 479 -25.92 32.32 -6.76
C ASN A 479 -25.74 33.74 -7.37
N PRO A 480 -25.49 33.87 -8.70
CA PRO A 480 -25.20 35.16 -9.34
C PRO A 480 -26.33 36.19 -9.21
N SER A 481 -27.60 35.77 -9.08
CA SER A 481 -28.77 36.65 -8.96
C SER A 481 -29.08 37.13 -7.54
N GLN A 482 -28.60 36.44 -6.50
CA GLN A 482 -28.80 36.84 -5.08
C GLN A 482 -27.72 37.80 -4.57
N LEU A 483 -26.54 37.86 -5.23
CA LEU A 483 -25.46 38.78 -4.86
C LEU A 483 -25.85 40.27 -4.98
N ALA A 484 -26.89 40.61 -5.75
CA ALA A 484 -27.24 41.99 -6.07
C ALA A 484 -27.88 42.81 -4.92
N SER A 485 -28.24 42.22 -3.77
CA SER A 485 -28.99 42.97 -2.74
C SER A 485 -28.45 42.97 -1.30
N THR A 486 -27.63 42.01 -0.84
CA THR A 486 -26.96 42.09 0.50
C THR A 486 -25.80 41.10 0.71
N ASP A 487 -25.69 40.03 -0.08
CA ASP A 487 -24.69 38.95 0.13
C ASP A 487 -23.33 39.18 -0.55
N LYS A 488 -23.16 40.24 -1.36
CA LYS A 488 -21.87 40.60 -2.01
C LYS A 488 -20.69 40.70 -1.03
N LYS A 489 -20.98 41.05 0.23
CA LYS A 489 -19.99 41.20 1.31
C LYS A 489 -19.28 39.87 1.67
N ARG A 490 -19.91 38.71 1.44
CA ARG A 490 -19.34 37.40 1.82
C ARG A 490 -18.23 36.91 0.86
N PRO A 491 -18.41 36.95 -0.47
CA PRO A 491 -17.32 36.71 -1.42
C PRO A 491 -16.17 37.71 -1.24
N GLU A 492 -16.47 39.01 -1.07
CA GLU A 492 -15.45 40.05 -0.82
C GLU A 492 -14.64 39.75 0.46
N GLU A 493 -15.28 39.36 1.58
CA GLU A 493 -14.58 38.98 2.82
C GLU A 493 -13.64 37.77 2.62
N LYS A 494 -14.04 36.78 1.81
CA LYS A 494 -13.21 35.61 1.51
C LYS A 494 -12.07 35.95 0.56
N LEU A 495 -12.29 36.79 -0.43
CA LEU A 495 -11.24 37.32 -1.30
C LEU A 495 -10.21 38.12 -0.50
N GLU A 496 -10.63 38.93 0.48
CA GLU A 496 -9.71 39.60 1.39
C GLU A 496 -8.91 38.63 2.27
N LYS A 497 -9.55 37.56 2.78
CA LYS A 497 -8.83 36.50 3.52
C LYS A 497 -7.81 35.81 2.61
N SER A 498 -8.19 35.49 1.38
CA SER A 498 -7.30 34.93 0.37
C SER A 498 -6.09 35.84 0.11
N LEU A 499 -6.36 37.13 -0.09
CA LEU A 499 -5.33 38.14 -0.32
C LEU A 499 -4.32 38.21 0.82
N ARG A 500 -4.78 38.28 2.08
CA ARG A 500 -3.91 38.31 3.26
C ARG A 500 -3.01 37.09 3.36
N GLU A 501 -3.53 35.92 3.03
CA GLU A 501 -2.76 34.67 3.09
C GLU A 501 -1.74 34.59 1.95
N PHE A 502 -2.10 34.98 0.72
CA PHE A 502 -1.11 35.10 -0.37
C PHE A 502 -0.04 36.17 -0.10
N GLN A 503 -0.38 37.28 0.56
CA GLN A 503 0.59 38.31 0.97
C GLN A 503 1.61 37.73 1.96
N LYS A 504 1.15 37.00 2.99
CA LYS A 504 2.07 36.29 3.90
C LYS A 504 2.94 35.27 3.18
N ALA A 505 2.39 34.57 2.18
CA ALA A 505 3.15 33.60 1.39
C ALA A 505 4.34 34.27 0.68
N VAL A 506 4.12 35.41 0.02
CA VAL A 506 5.22 36.14 -0.66
C VAL A 506 6.15 36.89 0.30
N GLU A 507 5.68 37.26 1.49
CA GLU A 507 6.56 37.80 2.54
C GLU A 507 7.54 36.73 3.07
N LEU A 508 7.05 35.50 3.23
CA LEU A 508 7.85 34.36 3.70
C LEU A 508 8.76 33.79 2.61
N ASP A 509 8.30 33.78 1.36
CA ASP A 509 9.10 33.44 0.18
C ASP A 509 8.92 34.48 -0.94
N PRO A 510 9.83 35.46 -1.04
CA PRO A 510 9.79 36.48 -2.07
C PRO A 510 9.96 35.97 -3.51
N LYS A 511 10.25 34.68 -3.72
CA LYS A 511 10.37 34.05 -5.04
C LYS A 511 9.22 33.09 -5.35
N HIS A 512 8.16 33.08 -4.55
CA HIS A 512 7.01 32.19 -4.70
C HIS A 512 6.13 32.57 -5.90
N GLU A 513 6.42 32.02 -7.08
CA GLU A 513 5.75 32.35 -8.34
C GLU A 513 4.22 32.15 -8.26
N ASP A 514 3.77 31.04 -7.68
CA ASP A 514 2.36 30.69 -7.60
C ASP A 514 1.58 31.60 -6.62
N ALA A 515 2.21 32.04 -5.53
CA ALA A 515 1.60 32.99 -4.60
C ALA A 515 1.45 34.39 -5.23
N TYR A 516 2.44 34.86 -5.99
CA TYR A 516 2.29 36.09 -6.78
C TYR A 516 1.19 35.95 -7.84
N TYR A 517 1.05 34.78 -8.46
CA TYR A 517 -0.05 34.51 -9.38
C TYR A 517 -1.40 34.60 -8.66
N GLY A 518 -1.52 33.97 -7.50
CA GLY A 518 -2.70 34.05 -6.63
C GLY A 518 -3.05 35.50 -6.25
N LEU A 519 -2.06 36.29 -5.84
CA LEU A 519 -2.22 37.73 -5.58
C LEU A 519 -2.76 38.47 -6.81
N GLY A 520 -2.11 38.28 -7.96
CA GLY A 520 -2.49 38.94 -9.20
C GLY A 520 -3.95 38.67 -9.57
N VAL A 521 -4.37 37.41 -9.48
CA VAL A 521 -5.75 37.00 -9.74
C VAL A 521 -6.73 37.60 -8.74
N VAL A 522 -6.45 37.51 -7.43
CA VAL A 522 -7.35 38.07 -6.40
C VAL A 522 -7.47 39.60 -6.53
N TYR A 523 -6.38 40.29 -6.85
CA TYR A 523 -6.42 41.73 -7.12
C TYR A 523 -7.27 42.07 -8.35
N MET A 524 -7.28 41.24 -9.41
CA MET A 524 -8.19 41.45 -10.54
C MET A 524 -9.65 41.34 -10.12
N GLU A 525 -10.01 40.29 -9.36
CA GLU A 525 -11.39 40.07 -8.91
C GLU A 525 -11.89 41.22 -8.00
N LEU A 526 -11.00 41.80 -7.20
CA LEU A 526 -11.30 42.96 -6.36
C LEU A 526 -11.22 44.31 -7.11
N GLY A 527 -10.86 44.33 -8.40
CA GLY A 527 -10.74 45.54 -9.21
C GLY A 527 -9.45 46.36 -9.00
N HIS A 528 -8.49 45.86 -8.23
CA HIS A 528 -7.18 46.46 -7.97
C HIS A 528 -6.19 46.16 -9.11
N LEU A 529 -6.50 46.68 -10.31
CA LEU A 529 -5.77 46.34 -11.54
C LEU A 529 -4.28 46.74 -11.52
N LYS A 530 -3.91 47.82 -10.83
CA LYS A 530 -2.51 48.28 -10.75
C LYS A 530 -1.66 47.33 -9.91
N GLU A 531 -2.17 46.92 -8.77
CA GLU A 531 -1.56 45.95 -7.85
C GLU A 531 -1.46 44.57 -8.50
N SER A 532 -2.48 44.20 -9.29
CA SER A 532 -2.45 42.98 -10.09
C SER A 532 -1.32 42.97 -11.13
N VAL A 533 -1.14 44.07 -11.88
CA VAL A 533 -0.03 44.22 -12.83
C VAL A 533 1.32 44.07 -12.15
N GLU A 534 1.49 44.67 -10.97
CA GLU A 534 2.74 44.55 -10.20
C GLU A 534 3.00 43.09 -9.78
N ALA A 535 1.98 42.38 -9.28
CA ALA A 535 2.11 40.98 -8.89
C ALA A 535 2.53 40.08 -10.08
N PHE A 536 1.91 40.26 -11.26
CA PHE A 536 2.29 39.49 -12.45
C PHE A 536 3.66 39.90 -13.03
N LYS A 537 4.09 41.16 -12.85
CA LYS A 537 5.46 41.57 -13.21
C LYS A 537 6.50 40.88 -12.33
N ARG A 538 6.24 40.72 -11.02
CA ARG A 538 7.13 39.96 -10.13
C ARG A 538 7.33 38.52 -10.58
N ILE A 539 6.29 37.87 -11.10
CA ILE A 539 6.44 36.55 -11.73
C ILE A 539 7.43 36.57 -12.89
N LEU A 540 7.39 37.60 -13.75
CA LEU A 540 8.32 37.73 -14.88
C LEU A 540 9.75 38.08 -14.45
N GLU A 541 9.93 38.76 -13.30
CA GLU A 541 11.26 38.96 -12.71
C GLU A 541 11.85 37.64 -12.19
N ILE A 542 11.01 36.78 -11.61
CA ILE A 542 11.41 35.45 -11.10
C ILE A 542 11.62 34.47 -12.26
N ASN A 543 10.70 34.47 -13.23
CA ASN A 543 10.63 33.57 -14.36
C ASN A 543 10.25 34.35 -15.65
N PRO A 544 11.25 34.85 -16.40
CA PRO A 544 11.03 35.64 -17.60
C PRO A 544 10.23 34.94 -18.71
N GLU A 545 10.16 33.61 -18.68
CA GLU A 545 9.45 32.79 -19.67
C GLU A 545 8.05 32.33 -19.22
N SER A 546 7.54 32.86 -18.10
CA SER A 546 6.23 32.48 -17.58
C SER A 546 5.10 32.89 -18.55
N LYS A 547 4.63 31.92 -19.34
CA LYS A 547 3.52 32.11 -20.30
C LYS A 547 2.23 32.56 -19.59
N LYS A 548 1.98 32.07 -18.38
CA LYS A 548 0.80 32.41 -17.57
C LYS A 548 0.80 33.90 -17.22
N ALA A 549 1.92 34.42 -16.72
CA ALA A 549 2.04 35.84 -16.38
C ALA A 549 1.97 36.74 -17.62
N LYS A 550 2.65 36.39 -18.72
CA LYS A 550 2.55 37.13 -20.00
C LYS A 550 1.10 37.23 -20.48
N LYS A 551 0.34 36.13 -20.40
CA LYS A 551 -1.09 36.09 -20.77
C LYS A 551 -1.94 36.95 -19.84
N ALA A 552 -1.76 36.84 -18.52
CA ALA A 552 -2.52 37.59 -17.53
C ALA A 552 -2.29 39.12 -17.66
N LEU A 553 -1.03 39.56 -17.81
CA LEU A 553 -0.70 40.96 -18.03
C LEU A 553 -1.35 41.53 -19.29
N ARG A 554 -1.35 40.78 -20.39
CA ARG A 554 -2.02 41.20 -21.61
C ARG A 554 -3.52 41.46 -21.39
N VAL A 555 -4.20 40.55 -20.69
CA VAL A 555 -5.63 40.69 -20.37
C VAL A 555 -5.88 41.94 -19.53
N ILE A 556 -5.05 42.21 -18.52
CA ILE A 556 -5.22 43.36 -17.62
C ILE A 556 -4.94 44.68 -18.34
N LEU A 557 -3.91 44.74 -19.19
CA LEU A 557 -3.59 45.94 -19.96
C LEU A 557 -4.69 46.26 -20.95
N GLU A 558 -5.25 45.26 -21.64
CA GLU A 558 -6.43 45.43 -22.52
C GLU A 558 -7.68 45.92 -21.75
N GLN A 559 -7.79 45.59 -20.46
CA GLN A 559 -8.87 46.07 -19.59
C GLN A 559 -8.64 47.52 -19.12
N LEU A 560 -7.40 47.86 -18.76
CA LEU A 560 -6.99 49.21 -18.38
C LEU A 560 -7.06 50.22 -19.54
N GLU A 561 -6.89 49.77 -20.77
CA GLU A 561 -7.06 50.62 -21.98
C GLU A 561 -8.54 50.89 -22.31
N LYS A 562 -9.47 50.10 -21.77
CA LYS A 562 -10.92 50.22 -22.01
C LYS A 562 -11.67 50.96 -20.91
N SER A 563 -11.04 51.16 -19.75
CA SER A 563 -11.52 51.95 -18.61
C SER A 563 -11.02 53.38 -18.67
#